data_AF-A0A955UC02-F1
#
_entry.id   AF-A0A955UC02-F1
#
_cell.length_a   1.000
_cell.length_b   1.000
_cell.length_c   1.000
_cell.angle_alpha   90.00
_cell.angle_beta   90.00
_cell.angle_gamma   90.00
#
_symmetry.space_group_name_H-M   'P 1'
#
loop_
_entity.id
_entity.type
_entity.pdbx_description
1 polymer ?
#
loop_
_entity_poly.entity_id
_entity_poly.type
_entity_poly.pdbx_seq_one_letter_code
_entity_poly.pdbx_strand_id
1 'polypeptide(L)'
;MHRLDGRTKVLTVLGVFGLALCFSDPFYLLVVFGFVMSGLALSGAWVNVKKMWMLTVLLFGYSVALWPFFVEGVTPVPILHGLGVTWEGVSIGLGMGLRLLIMLWGGIWLLSTMSVEELSQASQQLGLPSLGGFVFSLAFRWVGMLMGAGAGVVQAQRSRGLDVATGGILQRIRKYVPLVIPLIGHALRQTNLLAMSLESKGFHPSATRHFYSTGKMGAQDYVVMSVMVILVGVSVWLRWQGVGTLDMRF
;
A
#
# COMPACT_ATOMS: atom_id res chain seq x y z
N MET A 1 -9.46 -16.92 -6.10
CA MET A 1 -9.41 -15.47 -5.84
C MET A 1 -8.48 -14.67 -6.76
N HIS A 2 -7.45 -15.26 -7.38
CA HIS A 2 -6.63 -14.56 -8.39
C HIS A 2 -7.41 -14.04 -9.60
N ARG A 3 -8.57 -14.65 -9.92
CA ARG A 3 -9.47 -14.28 -11.03
C ARG A 3 -10.52 -13.19 -10.70
N LEU A 4 -10.55 -12.67 -9.47
CA LEU A 4 -11.46 -11.59 -9.10
C LEU A 4 -11.07 -10.28 -9.79
N ASP A 5 -12.05 -9.44 -10.10
CA ASP A 5 -11.82 -8.15 -10.73
C ASP A 5 -10.94 -7.26 -9.84
N GLY A 6 -10.06 -6.48 -10.47
CA GLY A 6 -9.19 -5.54 -9.77
C GLY A 6 -9.96 -4.52 -8.92
N ARG A 7 -11.15 -4.09 -9.37
CA ARG A 7 -12.02 -3.20 -8.58
C ARG A 7 -12.44 -3.82 -7.26
N THR A 8 -12.88 -5.08 -7.30
CA THR A 8 -13.35 -5.83 -6.13
C THR A 8 -12.24 -5.95 -5.10
N LYS A 9 -11.01 -6.26 -5.53
CA LYS A 9 -9.84 -6.37 -4.64
C LYS A 9 -9.53 -5.04 -3.96
N VAL A 10 -9.48 -3.94 -4.72
CA VAL A 10 -9.24 -2.59 -4.17
C VAL A 10 -10.32 -2.21 -3.16
N LEU A 11 -11.60 -2.37 -3.51
CA LEU A 11 -12.72 -2.06 -2.62
C LEU A 11 -12.73 -2.94 -1.37
N THR A 12 -12.37 -4.21 -1.49
CA THR A 12 -12.29 -5.13 -0.34
C THR A 12 -11.21 -4.68 0.63
N VAL A 13 -10.01 -4.35 0.14
CA VAL A 13 -8.90 -3.88 1.00
C VAL A 13 -9.21 -2.53 1.62
N LEU A 14 -9.79 -1.60 0.86
CA LEU A 14 -10.27 -0.31 1.41
C LEU A 14 -11.36 -0.51 2.47
N GLY A 15 -12.28 -1.45 2.25
CA GLY A 15 -13.28 -1.84 3.24
C GLY A 15 -12.63 -2.37 4.52
N VAL A 16 -11.64 -3.26 4.41
CA VAL A 16 -10.89 -3.79 5.56
C VAL A 16 -10.20 -2.66 6.32
N PHE A 17 -9.62 -1.68 5.62
CA PHE A 17 -9.03 -0.51 6.26
C PHE A 17 -10.08 0.34 6.98
N GLY A 18 -11.25 0.54 6.37
CA GLY A 18 -12.40 1.21 7.00
C GLY A 18 -12.84 0.50 8.29
N LEU A 19 -12.95 -0.84 8.26
CA LEU A 19 -13.26 -1.65 9.44
C LEU A 19 -12.20 -1.49 10.53
N ALA A 20 -10.90 -1.57 10.18
CA ALA A 20 -9.81 -1.43 11.13
C ALA A 20 -9.74 -0.04 11.80
N LEU A 21 -10.22 1.01 11.11
CA LEU A 21 -10.31 2.36 11.64
C LEU A 21 -11.56 2.57 12.51
N CYS A 22 -12.63 1.82 12.28
CA CYS A 22 -13.88 1.96 13.02
C CYS A 22 -13.80 1.42 14.45
N PHE A 23 -13.06 0.34 14.69
CA PHE A 23 -12.97 -0.32 15.99
C PHE A 23 -11.66 -0.01 16.72
N SER A 24 -11.74 0.28 18.02
CA SER A 24 -10.57 0.41 18.92
C SER A 24 -10.39 -0.79 19.84
N ASP A 25 -11.43 -1.61 20.00
CA ASP A 25 -11.39 -2.81 20.82
C ASP A 25 -10.56 -3.94 20.17
N PRO A 26 -9.59 -4.53 20.91
CA PRO A 26 -8.75 -5.62 20.42
C PRO A 26 -9.52 -6.84 19.91
N PHE A 27 -10.68 -7.17 20.50
CA PHE A 27 -11.47 -8.34 20.12
C PHE A 27 -12.09 -8.22 18.71
N TYR A 28 -12.63 -7.05 18.36
CA TYR A 28 -13.17 -6.81 17.01
C TYR A 28 -12.05 -6.79 15.96
N LEU A 29 -10.89 -6.23 16.31
CA LEU A 29 -9.73 -6.21 15.43
C LEU A 29 -9.18 -7.62 15.18
N LEU A 30 -9.29 -8.57 16.13
CA LEU A 30 -8.92 -9.97 15.90
C LEU A 30 -9.79 -10.65 14.84
N VAL A 31 -11.10 -10.36 14.80
CA VAL A 31 -12.01 -10.88 13.77
C VAL A 31 -11.63 -10.33 12.40
N VAL A 32 -11.37 -9.03 12.30
CA VAL A 32 -10.92 -8.39 11.04
C VAL A 32 -9.55 -8.94 10.60
N PHE A 33 -8.63 -9.15 11.54
CA PHE A 33 -7.34 -9.76 11.26
C PHE A 33 -7.48 -11.20 10.75
N GLY A 34 -8.37 -12.01 11.33
CA GLY A 34 -8.71 -13.35 10.85
C GLY A 34 -9.24 -13.35 9.41
N PHE A 35 -10.05 -12.36 9.04
CA PHE A 35 -10.51 -12.19 7.67
C PHE A 35 -9.35 -11.90 6.70
N VAL A 36 -8.44 -10.99 7.05
CA VAL A 36 -7.24 -10.69 6.24
C VAL A 36 -6.34 -11.91 6.10
N MET A 37 -6.14 -12.66 7.18
CA MET A 37 -5.40 -13.93 7.19
C MET A 37 -5.99 -14.94 6.21
N SER A 38 -7.32 -15.10 6.21
CA SER A 38 -8.00 -16.00 5.28
C SER A 38 -7.82 -15.57 3.81
N GLY A 39 -7.92 -14.27 3.51
CA GLY A 39 -7.68 -13.72 2.18
C GLY A 39 -6.24 -13.93 1.70
N LEU A 40 -5.27 -13.74 2.59
CA LEU A 40 -3.85 -14.01 2.32
C LEU A 40 -3.57 -15.48 2.05
N ALA A 41 -4.11 -16.39 2.88
CA ALA A 41 -3.96 -17.83 2.69
C ALA A 41 -4.55 -18.29 1.34
N LEU A 42 -5.75 -17.82 1.00
CA LEU A 42 -6.43 -18.14 -0.27
C LEU A 42 -5.74 -17.55 -1.51
N SER A 43 -4.93 -16.50 -1.35
CA SER A 43 -4.20 -15.83 -2.44
C SER A 43 -2.79 -16.40 -2.69
N GLY A 44 -2.27 -17.23 -1.79
CA GLY A 44 -0.90 -17.75 -1.87
C GLY A 44 0.19 -16.70 -1.56
N ALA A 45 -0.18 -15.50 -1.13
CA ALA A 45 0.75 -14.38 -0.86
C ALA A 45 1.53 -14.52 0.46
N TRP A 46 1.43 -15.66 1.16
CA TRP A 46 2.08 -15.91 2.45
C TRP A 46 3.61 -15.75 2.40
N VAL A 47 4.22 -16.03 1.24
CA VAL A 47 5.66 -15.88 1.02
C VAL A 47 6.10 -14.41 1.14
N ASN A 48 5.30 -13.47 0.62
CA ASN A 48 5.60 -12.04 0.67
C ASN A 48 5.45 -11.48 2.08
N VAL A 49 4.48 -11.98 2.85
CA VAL A 49 4.31 -11.64 4.26
C VAL A 49 5.52 -12.13 5.08
N LYS A 50 5.98 -13.36 4.86
CA LYS A 50 7.20 -13.88 5.51
C LYS A 50 8.44 -13.04 5.18
N LYS A 51 8.56 -12.54 3.95
CA LYS A 51 9.69 -11.67 3.56
C LYS A 51 9.70 -10.36 4.35
N MET A 52 8.53 -9.87 4.78
CA MET A 52 8.38 -8.65 5.58
C MET A 52 8.18 -8.93 7.08
N TRP A 53 8.55 -10.11 7.58
CA TRP A 53 8.34 -10.47 8.99
C TRP A 53 9.06 -9.51 9.95
N MET A 54 10.27 -9.07 9.59
CA MET A 54 11.05 -8.13 10.41
C MET A 54 10.33 -6.80 10.58
N LEU A 55 9.77 -6.25 9.50
CA LEU A 55 8.97 -5.01 9.55
C LEU A 55 7.69 -5.22 10.38
N THR A 56 7.07 -6.39 10.22
CA THR A 56 5.83 -6.77 10.94
C THR A 56 6.07 -6.80 12.45
N VAL A 57 7.12 -7.49 12.90
CA VAL A 57 7.48 -7.59 14.32
C VAL A 57 7.96 -6.24 14.86
N LEU A 58 8.72 -5.47 14.08
CA LEU A 58 9.17 -4.15 14.48
C LEU A 58 8.01 -3.19 14.74
N LEU A 59 7.05 -3.09 13.81
CA LEU A 59 5.90 -2.20 13.94
C LEU A 59 4.95 -2.62 15.05
N PHE A 60 4.68 -3.93 15.17
CA PHE A 60 3.83 -4.44 16.24
C PHE A 60 4.50 -4.27 17.60
N GLY A 61 5.78 -4.64 17.71
CA GLY A 61 6.56 -4.48 18.94
C GLY A 61 6.66 -3.02 19.38
N TYR A 62 6.91 -2.11 18.43
CA TYR A 62 6.90 -0.67 18.69
C TYR A 62 5.55 -0.19 19.26
N SER A 63 4.44 -0.62 18.64
CA SER A 63 3.10 -0.22 19.08
C SER A 63 2.80 -0.73 20.49
N VAL A 64 3.03 -2.02 20.75
CA VAL A 64 2.74 -2.60 22.07
C VAL A 64 3.67 -2.06 23.16
N ALA A 65 4.91 -1.72 22.81
CA ALA A 65 5.88 -1.19 23.75
C ALA A 65 5.62 0.28 24.10
N LEU A 66 5.27 1.14 23.12
CA LEU A 66 5.18 2.58 23.38
C LEU A 66 3.80 3.06 23.84
N TRP A 67 2.71 2.53 23.28
CA TRP A 67 1.36 2.98 23.64
C TRP A 67 1.05 2.97 25.14
N PRO A 68 1.50 1.98 25.93
CA PRO A 68 1.25 1.97 27.37
C PRO A 68 1.98 3.08 28.15
N PHE A 69 2.99 3.74 27.58
CA PHE A 69 3.65 4.90 28.20
C PHE A 69 2.94 6.22 27.91
N PHE A 70 2.16 6.29 26.83
CA PHE A 70 1.44 7.51 26.43
C PHE A 70 -0.03 7.52 26.89
N VAL A 71 -0.54 6.38 27.36
CA VAL A 71 -1.93 6.25 27.81
C VAL A 71 -1.95 6.02 29.31
N GLU A 72 -2.36 7.07 30.02
CA GLU A 72 -2.65 7.00 31.44
C GLU A 72 -4.01 6.31 31.64
N GLY A 73 -4.03 5.25 32.45
CA GLY A 73 -5.22 4.46 32.77
C GLY A 73 -5.49 4.44 34.27
N VAL A 74 -6.63 3.89 34.67
CA VAL A 74 -7.05 3.87 36.07
C VAL A 74 -6.45 2.67 36.82
N THR A 75 -6.11 1.57 36.12
CA THR A 75 -5.55 0.35 36.73
C THR A 75 -4.06 0.13 36.38
N PRO A 76 -3.13 0.48 37.29
CA PRO A 76 -1.71 0.28 37.05
C PRO A 76 -1.34 -1.21 37.02
N VAL A 77 -0.41 -1.59 36.14
CA VAL A 77 0.07 -2.96 36.03
C VAL A 77 1.01 -3.28 37.21
N PRO A 78 0.76 -4.35 37.98
CA PRO A 78 1.46 -4.60 39.24
C PRO A 78 2.97 -4.87 39.13
N ILE A 79 3.49 -5.15 37.92
CA ILE A 79 4.91 -5.46 37.67
C ILE A 79 5.70 -4.19 37.29
N LEU A 80 5.03 -3.11 36.86
CA LEU A 80 5.63 -1.91 36.25
C LEU A 80 5.11 -0.59 36.86
N HIS A 81 4.75 -0.63 38.15
CA HIS A 81 4.16 0.50 38.88
C HIS A 81 5.00 1.80 38.85
N GLY A 82 6.34 1.69 38.70
CA GLY A 82 7.24 2.86 38.63
C GLY A 82 7.32 3.56 37.27
N LEU A 83 6.71 3.01 36.21
CA LEU A 83 6.76 3.53 34.84
C LEU A 83 5.41 4.03 34.32
N GLY A 84 4.37 4.08 35.16
CA GLY A 84 3.04 4.59 34.79
C GLY A 84 2.24 3.69 33.83
N VAL A 85 2.66 2.44 33.63
CA VAL A 85 2.03 1.50 32.68
C VAL A 85 0.73 0.93 33.24
N THR A 86 -0.34 1.02 32.46
CA THR A 86 -1.70 0.61 32.84
C THR A 86 -2.25 -0.52 31.98
N TRP A 87 -3.18 -1.33 32.51
CA TRP A 87 -3.80 -2.43 31.74
C TRP A 87 -4.58 -1.90 30.54
N GLU A 88 -5.19 -0.73 30.70
CA GLU A 88 -5.88 -0.01 29.63
C GLU A 88 -4.88 0.39 28.54
N GLY A 89 -3.73 0.96 28.90
CA GLY A 89 -2.66 1.31 27.96
C GLY A 89 -2.11 0.10 27.18
N VAL A 90 -1.97 -1.06 27.84
CA VAL A 90 -1.58 -2.32 27.17
C VAL A 90 -2.65 -2.79 26.20
N SER A 91 -3.92 -2.76 26.59
CA SER A 91 -5.03 -3.18 25.72
C SER A 91 -5.14 -2.28 24.48
N ILE A 92 -4.96 -0.98 24.63
CA ILE A 92 -4.94 -0.01 23.53
C ILE A 92 -3.70 -0.22 22.65
N GLY A 93 -2.54 -0.45 23.24
CA GLY A 93 -1.31 -0.76 22.50
C GLY A 93 -1.41 -2.02 21.65
N LEU A 94 -2.07 -3.06 22.17
CA LEU A 94 -2.40 -4.28 21.42
C LEU A 94 -3.39 -4.00 20.29
N GLY A 95 -4.46 -3.24 20.54
CA GLY A 95 -5.42 -2.85 19.51
C GLY A 95 -4.77 -2.04 18.39
N MET A 96 -3.96 -1.05 18.73
CA MET A 96 -3.21 -0.23 17.77
C MET A 96 -2.18 -1.06 16.99
N GLY A 97 -1.49 -2.00 17.66
CA GLY A 97 -0.55 -2.89 17.01
C GLY A 97 -1.26 -3.78 15.99
N LEU A 98 -2.41 -4.34 16.37
CA LEU A 98 -3.20 -5.18 15.49
C LEU A 98 -3.77 -4.39 14.30
N ARG A 99 -4.18 -3.14 14.52
CA ARG A 99 -4.60 -2.22 13.43
C ARG A 99 -3.48 -1.99 12.42
N LEU A 100 -2.26 -1.73 12.87
CA LEU A 100 -1.09 -1.58 11.99
C LEU A 100 -0.83 -2.85 11.19
N LEU A 101 -0.94 -4.03 11.83
CA LEU A 101 -0.80 -5.32 11.16
C LEU A 101 -1.85 -5.52 10.07
N ILE A 102 -3.12 -5.26 10.37
CA ILE A 102 -4.23 -5.36 9.41
C ILE A 102 -3.96 -4.47 8.18
N MET A 103 -3.54 -3.22 8.42
CA MET A 103 -3.24 -2.28 7.32
C MET A 103 -2.03 -2.74 6.49
N LEU A 104 -0.95 -3.14 7.15
CA LEU A 104 0.26 -3.62 6.48
C LEU A 104 -0.03 -4.87 5.65
N TRP A 105 -0.68 -5.86 6.25
CA TRP A 105 -0.96 -7.16 5.63
C TRP A 105 -2.02 -7.04 4.53
N GLY A 106 -3.03 -6.19 4.69
CA GLY A 106 -3.98 -5.86 3.64
C GLY A 106 -3.32 -5.17 2.45
N GLY A 107 -2.35 -4.27 2.68
CA GLY A 107 -1.54 -3.66 1.62
C GLY A 107 -0.67 -4.67 0.86
N ILE A 108 0.00 -5.58 1.59
CA ILE A 108 0.78 -6.67 0.98
C ILE A 108 -0.12 -7.59 0.15
N TRP A 109 -1.32 -7.90 0.67
CA TRP A 109 -2.30 -8.72 -0.05
C TRP A 109 -2.71 -8.06 -1.37
N LEU A 110 -3.00 -6.76 -1.36
CA LEU A 110 -3.34 -5.99 -2.57
C LEU A 110 -2.20 -6.03 -3.59
N LEU A 111 -0.99 -5.66 -3.17
CA LEU A 111 0.19 -5.59 -4.04
C LEU A 111 0.64 -6.95 -4.58
N SER A 112 0.38 -8.03 -3.84
CA SER A 112 0.72 -9.39 -4.28
C SER A 112 -0.29 -9.97 -5.28
N THR A 113 -1.52 -9.46 -5.28
CA THR A 113 -2.64 -10.04 -6.07
C THR A 113 -3.04 -9.16 -7.25
N MET A 114 -2.45 -7.96 -7.40
CA MET A 114 -2.74 -7.02 -8.48
C MET A 114 -1.46 -6.47 -9.11
N SER A 115 -1.47 -6.36 -10.44
CA SER A 115 -0.48 -5.58 -11.18
C SER A 115 -0.73 -4.07 -11.02
N VAL A 116 0.28 -3.25 -11.25
CA VAL A 116 0.13 -1.79 -11.15
C VAL A 116 -0.77 -1.26 -12.28
N GLU A 117 -0.76 -1.93 -13.43
CA GLU A 117 -1.68 -1.68 -14.53
C GLU A 117 -3.13 -1.94 -14.12
N GLU A 118 -3.41 -3.06 -13.46
CA GLU A 118 -4.75 -3.37 -12.93
C GLU A 118 -5.19 -2.34 -11.87
N LEU A 119 -4.27 -1.91 -10.99
CA LEU A 119 -4.56 -0.90 -9.97
C LEU A 119 -4.93 0.45 -10.60
N SER A 120 -4.22 0.85 -11.65
CA SER A 120 -4.51 2.06 -12.41
C SER A 120 -5.85 1.98 -13.17
N GLN A 121 -6.14 0.82 -13.76
CA GLN A 121 -7.41 0.57 -14.44
C GLN A 121 -8.57 0.60 -13.44
N ALA A 122 -8.44 -0.06 -12.30
CA ALA A 122 -9.43 -0.05 -11.23
C ALA A 122 -9.69 1.39 -10.75
N SER A 123 -8.62 2.17 -10.56
CA SER A 123 -8.68 3.59 -10.17
C SER A 123 -9.47 4.44 -11.19
N GLN A 124 -9.20 4.30 -12.48
CA GLN A 124 -9.94 5.00 -13.55
C GLN A 124 -11.42 4.60 -13.56
N GLN A 125 -11.69 3.32 -13.34
CA GLN A 125 -13.04 2.78 -13.34
C GLN A 125 -13.85 3.16 -12.09
N LEU A 126 -13.17 3.59 -11.01
CA LEU A 126 -13.77 4.16 -9.80
C LEU A 126 -14.07 5.67 -9.92
N GLY A 127 -13.83 6.28 -11.09
CA GLY A 127 -14.20 7.67 -11.38
C GLY A 127 -13.04 8.66 -11.47
N LEU A 128 -11.79 8.20 -11.39
CA LEU A 128 -10.62 9.06 -11.64
C LEU A 128 -10.51 9.40 -13.14
N PRO A 129 -10.01 10.61 -13.49
CA PRO A 129 -9.85 11.03 -14.88
C PRO A 129 -9.07 9.99 -15.70
N SER A 130 -9.61 9.60 -16.85
CA SER A 130 -9.03 8.57 -17.73
C SER A 130 -7.60 8.93 -18.18
N LEU A 131 -7.32 10.21 -18.41
CA LEU A 131 -5.97 10.69 -18.71
C LEU A 131 -5.00 10.41 -17.56
N GLY A 132 -5.44 10.68 -16.32
CA GLY A 132 -4.62 10.51 -15.12
C GLY A 132 -4.17 9.06 -14.95
N GLY A 133 -5.07 8.09 -15.11
CA GLY A 133 -4.66 6.70 -14.97
C GLY A 133 -3.80 6.17 -16.12
N PHE A 134 -3.96 6.66 -17.35
CA PHE A 134 -3.00 6.34 -18.41
C PHE A 134 -1.60 6.87 -18.11
N VAL A 135 -1.50 8.13 -17.67
CA VAL A 135 -0.21 8.73 -17.28
C VAL A 135 0.38 7.97 -16.09
N PHE A 136 -0.43 7.56 -15.12
CA PHE A 136 -0.01 6.75 -13.98
C PHE A 136 0.54 5.39 -14.43
N SER A 137 -0.19 4.63 -15.26
CA SER A 137 0.28 3.35 -15.80
C SER A 137 1.58 3.50 -16.60
N LEU A 138 1.68 4.57 -17.39
CA LEU A 138 2.88 4.89 -18.16
C LEU A 138 4.07 5.17 -17.24
N ALA A 139 3.86 5.93 -16.16
CA ALA A 139 4.89 6.27 -15.19
C ALA A 139 5.50 5.01 -14.55
N PHE A 140 4.68 4.03 -14.13
CA PHE A 140 5.21 2.77 -13.57
C PHE A 140 6.02 1.96 -14.57
N ARG A 141 5.58 1.89 -15.83
CA ARG A 141 6.35 1.26 -16.90
C ARG A 141 7.69 1.97 -17.10
N TRP A 142 7.69 3.30 -17.04
CA TRP A 142 8.91 4.10 -17.14
C TRP A 142 9.89 3.88 -16.00
N VAL A 143 9.42 3.60 -14.77
CA VAL A 143 10.33 3.23 -13.67
C VAL A 143 11.21 2.05 -14.07
N GLY A 144 10.61 0.96 -14.58
CA GLY A 144 11.38 -0.21 -15.03
C GLY A 144 12.33 0.12 -16.19
N MET A 145 11.87 0.89 -17.17
CA MET A 145 12.69 1.33 -18.30
C MET A 145 13.89 2.19 -17.85
N LEU A 146 13.66 3.13 -16.93
CA LEU A 146 14.70 4.01 -16.39
C LEU A 146 15.69 3.25 -15.51
N MET A 147 15.25 2.22 -14.77
CA MET A 147 16.17 1.35 -14.04
C MET A 147 17.13 0.62 -14.99
N GLY A 148 16.63 0.08 -16.11
CA GLY A 148 17.46 -0.55 -17.13
C GLY A 148 18.42 0.43 -17.81
N ALA A 149 17.92 1.60 -18.23
CA ALA A 149 18.74 2.65 -18.83
C ALA A 149 19.80 3.17 -17.84
N GLY A 150 19.43 3.37 -16.58
CA GLY A 150 20.32 3.80 -15.51
C GLY A 150 21.45 2.79 -15.26
N ALA A 151 21.13 1.50 -15.22
CA ALA A 151 22.14 0.44 -15.10
C ALA A 151 23.15 0.47 -16.28
N GLY A 152 22.66 0.69 -17.50
CA GLY A 152 23.51 0.87 -18.69
C GLY A 152 24.41 2.11 -18.60
N VAL A 153 23.86 3.25 -18.17
CA VAL A 153 24.64 4.49 -17.97
C VAL A 153 25.71 4.31 -16.90
N VAL A 154 25.38 3.68 -15.78
CA VAL A 154 26.35 3.36 -14.71
C VAL A 154 27.49 2.50 -15.26
N GLN A 155 27.16 1.45 -16.02
CA GLN A 155 28.19 0.57 -16.58
C GLN A 155 29.07 1.31 -17.61
N ALA A 156 28.48 2.11 -18.49
CA ALA A 156 29.22 2.89 -19.47
C ALA A 156 30.17 3.91 -18.82
N GLN A 157 29.74 4.59 -17.75
CA GLN A 157 30.58 5.53 -17.04
C GLN A 157 31.68 4.81 -16.22
N ARG A 158 31.39 3.64 -15.65
CA ARG A 158 32.43 2.80 -15.02
C ARG A 158 33.51 2.38 -16.02
N SER A 159 33.14 2.01 -17.24
CA SER A 159 34.11 1.72 -18.32
C SER A 159 34.94 2.94 -18.73
N ARG A 160 34.44 4.16 -18.51
CA ARG A 160 35.18 5.42 -18.72
C ARG A 160 36.01 5.84 -17.50
N GLY A 161 36.14 4.98 -16.49
CA GLY A 161 36.95 5.22 -15.29
C GLY A 161 36.21 5.96 -14.17
N LEU A 162 34.88 6.13 -14.26
CA LEU A 162 34.11 6.71 -13.16
C LEU A 162 33.94 5.68 -12.03
N ASP A 163 34.72 5.84 -10.96
CA ASP A 163 34.51 5.10 -9.72
C ASP A 163 33.53 5.82 -8.80
N VAL A 164 32.30 5.30 -8.73
CA VAL A 164 31.17 5.85 -7.96
C VAL A 164 31.24 5.50 -6.47
N ALA A 165 32.01 4.46 -6.08
CA ALA A 165 32.01 3.92 -4.72
C ALA A 165 33.01 4.61 -3.79
N THR A 166 34.10 5.17 -4.34
CA THR A 166 35.20 5.71 -3.53
C THR A 166 35.03 7.20 -3.20
N GLY A 167 35.51 7.61 -2.02
CA GLY A 167 35.56 9.02 -1.58
C GLY A 167 34.52 9.40 -0.51
N GLY A 168 34.62 10.63 0.00
CA GLY A 168 33.69 11.18 0.98
C GLY A 168 32.29 11.46 0.40
N ILE A 169 31.30 11.74 1.26
CA ILE A 169 29.90 11.96 0.87
C ILE A 169 29.78 13.04 -0.23
N LEU A 170 30.47 14.18 -0.06
CA LEU A 170 30.43 15.29 -1.01
C LEU A 170 31.06 14.93 -2.37
N GLN A 171 32.13 14.13 -2.36
CA GLN A 171 32.77 13.64 -3.58
C GLN A 171 31.87 12.65 -4.32
N ARG A 172 31.17 11.77 -3.59
CA ARG A 172 30.18 10.85 -4.17
C ARG A 172 29.05 11.60 -4.87
N ILE A 173 28.50 12.65 -4.24
CA ILE A 173 27.43 13.47 -4.86
C ILE A 173 27.90 14.05 -6.19
N ARG A 174 29.12 14.61 -6.25
CA ARG A 174 29.66 15.16 -7.50
C ARG A 174 29.86 14.09 -8.58
N LYS A 175 30.17 12.85 -8.20
CA LYS A 175 30.30 11.70 -9.11
C LYS A 175 28.96 11.20 -9.68
N TYR A 176 27.82 11.56 -9.08
CA TYR A 176 26.50 11.23 -9.64
C TYR A 176 26.08 12.17 -10.78
N VAL A 177 26.59 13.40 -10.83
CA VAL A 177 26.29 14.37 -11.90
C VAL A 177 26.48 13.77 -13.32
N PRO A 178 27.62 13.14 -13.67
CA PRO A 178 27.80 12.54 -15.00
C PRO A 178 26.91 11.33 -15.30
N LEU A 179 26.22 10.77 -14.29
CA LEU A 179 25.23 9.70 -14.47
C LEU A 179 23.84 10.28 -14.75
N VAL A 180 23.48 11.37 -14.06
CA VAL A 180 22.16 11.98 -14.15
C VAL A 180 21.94 12.67 -15.50
N ILE A 181 22.93 13.40 -16.01
CA ILE A 181 22.79 14.16 -17.26
C ILE A 181 22.43 13.24 -18.46
N PRO A 182 23.15 12.13 -18.72
CA PRO A 182 22.78 11.21 -19.80
C PRO A 182 21.41 10.54 -19.59
N LEU A 183 21.07 10.24 -18.33
CA LEU A 183 19.79 9.59 -18.01
C LEU A 183 18.60 10.52 -18.29
N ILE A 184 18.72 11.80 -17.95
CA ILE A 184 17.71 12.83 -18.29
C ILE A 184 17.61 12.97 -19.81
N GLY A 185 18.74 13.05 -20.52
CA GLY A 185 18.75 13.11 -21.98
C GLY A 185 18.05 11.91 -22.63
N HIS A 186 18.27 10.71 -22.10
CA HIS A 186 17.57 9.50 -22.52
C HIS A 186 16.06 9.61 -22.25
N ALA A 187 15.66 10.04 -21.05
CA ALA A 187 14.25 10.22 -20.70
C ALA A 187 13.54 11.20 -21.63
N LEU A 188 14.13 12.37 -21.90
CA LEU A 188 13.57 13.37 -22.83
C LEU A 188 13.39 12.82 -24.25
N ARG A 189 14.37 12.07 -24.74
CA ARG A 189 14.27 11.42 -26.06
C ARG A 189 13.14 10.39 -26.10
N GLN A 190 12.99 9.57 -25.06
CA GLN A 190 11.91 8.60 -24.96
C GLN A 190 10.54 9.27 -24.90
N THR A 191 10.42 10.38 -24.17
CA THR A 191 9.19 11.19 -24.14
C THR A 191 8.81 11.69 -25.52
N ASN A 192 9.77 12.24 -26.28
CA ASN A 192 9.50 12.72 -27.64
C ASN A 192 9.09 11.60 -28.59
N LEU A 193 9.78 10.46 -28.53
CA LEU A 193 9.42 9.27 -29.31
C LEU A 193 8.01 8.77 -28.95
N LEU A 194 7.67 8.75 -27.66
CA LEU A 194 6.35 8.39 -27.20
C LEU A 194 5.28 9.36 -27.70
N ALA A 195 5.52 10.67 -27.61
CA ALA A 195 4.59 11.69 -28.09
C ALA A 195 4.30 11.52 -29.59
N MET A 196 5.34 11.41 -30.42
CA MET A 196 5.17 11.15 -31.87
C MET A 196 4.44 9.83 -32.15
N SER A 197 4.72 8.78 -31.35
CA SER A 197 4.02 7.48 -31.48
C SER A 197 2.54 7.56 -31.08
N LEU A 198 2.18 8.45 -30.16
CA LEU A 198 0.80 8.68 -29.75
C LEU A 198 0.07 9.51 -30.79
N GLU A 199 0.70 10.57 -31.31
CA GLU A 199 0.14 11.41 -32.38
C GLU A 199 -0.10 10.61 -33.67
N SER A 200 0.86 9.78 -34.11
CA SER A 200 0.70 8.91 -35.28
C SER A 200 -0.42 7.88 -35.13
N LYS A 201 -0.78 7.51 -33.89
CA LYS A 201 -1.93 6.63 -33.59
C LYS A 201 -3.25 7.39 -33.41
N GLY A 202 -3.26 8.71 -33.62
CA GLY A 202 -4.44 9.55 -33.42
C GLY A 202 -4.86 9.67 -31.95
N PHE A 203 -3.91 9.64 -31.01
CA PHE A 203 -4.21 9.77 -29.59
C PHE A 203 -4.68 11.19 -29.25
N HIS A 204 -5.91 11.30 -28.76
CA HIS A 204 -6.46 12.56 -28.25
C HIS A 204 -6.62 12.49 -26.72
N PRO A 205 -6.06 13.45 -25.95
CA PRO A 205 -6.16 13.46 -24.48
C PRO A 205 -7.60 13.51 -23.94
N SER A 206 -8.51 14.12 -24.69
CA SER A 206 -9.93 14.34 -24.34
C SER A 206 -10.88 13.27 -24.86
N ALA A 207 -10.39 12.28 -25.63
CA ALA A 207 -11.25 11.23 -26.16
C ALA A 207 -11.65 10.21 -25.09
N THR A 208 -12.91 9.76 -25.15
CA THR A 208 -13.39 8.63 -24.34
C THR A 208 -12.59 7.38 -24.68
N ARG A 209 -12.00 6.74 -23.66
CA ARG A 209 -11.17 5.55 -23.86
C ARG A 209 -11.94 4.27 -23.57
N HIS A 210 -11.71 3.27 -24.40
CA HIS A 210 -12.14 1.88 -24.17
C HIS A 210 -10.90 1.04 -23.87
N PHE A 211 -10.89 0.35 -22.72
CA PHE A 211 -9.78 -0.53 -22.35
C PHE A 211 -9.90 -1.86 -23.11
N TYR A 212 -8.79 -2.32 -23.66
CA TYR A 212 -8.73 -3.61 -24.38
C TYR A 212 -8.97 -4.81 -23.46
N SER A 213 -8.54 -4.73 -22.20
CA SER A 213 -8.74 -5.76 -21.18
C SER A 213 -9.56 -5.17 -20.04
N THR A 214 -10.88 -5.17 -20.16
CA THR A 214 -11.76 -4.96 -19.01
C THR A 214 -11.97 -6.30 -18.32
N GLY A 215 -11.60 -6.40 -17.04
CA GLY A 215 -12.19 -7.43 -16.17
C GLY A 215 -13.70 -7.29 -16.25
N LYS A 216 -14.40 -8.39 -16.55
CA LYS A 216 -15.86 -8.43 -16.42
C LYS A 216 -16.14 -8.84 -14.99
N MET A 217 -16.84 -7.99 -14.24
CA MET A 217 -17.33 -8.33 -12.91
C MET A 217 -18.22 -9.58 -13.00
N GLY A 218 -17.79 -10.66 -12.35
CA GLY A 218 -18.58 -11.87 -12.23
C GLY A 218 -19.60 -11.76 -11.11
N ALA A 219 -20.55 -12.70 -11.05
CA ALA A 219 -21.52 -12.77 -9.94
C ALA A 219 -20.82 -12.87 -8.57
N GLN A 220 -19.66 -13.53 -8.51
CA GLN A 220 -18.84 -13.61 -7.30
C GLN A 220 -18.30 -12.25 -6.83
N ASP A 221 -17.95 -11.35 -7.76
CA ASP A 221 -17.48 -10.00 -7.43
C ASP A 221 -18.59 -9.19 -6.75
N TYR A 222 -19.82 -9.28 -7.26
CA TYR A 222 -20.97 -8.59 -6.67
C TYR A 222 -21.30 -9.11 -5.28
N VAL A 223 -21.21 -10.42 -5.03
CA VAL A 223 -21.43 -11.01 -3.70
C VAL A 223 -20.38 -10.50 -2.71
N VAL A 224 -19.10 -10.53 -3.08
CA VAL A 224 -18.02 -10.04 -2.19
C VAL A 224 -18.18 -8.55 -1.89
N MET A 225 -18.47 -7.73 -2.90
CA MET A 225 -18.70 -6.29 -2.68
C MET A 225 -19.90 -6.02 -1.79
N SER A 226 -21.03 -6.69 -2.02
CA SER A 226 -22.24 -6.46 -1.22
C SER A 226 -22.05 -6.88 0.24
N VAL A 227 -21.43 -8.04 0.49
CA VAL A 227 -21.06 -8.45 1.86
C VAL A 227 -20.14 -7.41 2.51
N MET A 228 -19.16 -6.90 1.78
CA MET A 228 -18.22 -5.93 2.33
C MET A 228 -18.87 -4.58 2.66
N VAL A 229 -19.75 -4.09 1.79
CA VAL A 229 -20.51 -2.86 2.03
C VAL A 229 -21.42 -3.02 3.25
N ILE A 230 -22.08 -4.16 3.41
CA ILE A 230 -22.89 -4.46 4.60
C ILE A 230 -22.03 -4.46 5.86
N LEU A 231 -20.88 -5.14 5.85
CA LEU A 231 -19.98 -5.19 7.00
C LEU A 231 -19.47 -3.80 7.40
N VAL A 232 -19.07 -2.98 6.43
CA VAL A 232 -18.63 -1.60 6.69
C VAL A 232 -19.80 -0.76 7.22
N GLY A 233 -20.99 -0.85 6.60
CA GLY A 233 -22.18 -0.12 7.03
C GLY A 233 -22.61 -0.45 8.46
N VAL A 234 -22.67 -1.75 8.79
CA VAL A 234 -22.96 -2.22 10.16
C VAL A 234 -21.89 -1.73 11.14
N SER A 235 -20.62 -1.75 10.76
CA SER A 235 -19.52 -1.31 11.63
C SER A 235 -19.55 0.19 11.90
N VAL A 236 -19.86 0.99 10.89
CA VAL A 236 -20.05 2.44 11.06
C VAL A 236 -21.27 2.73 11.93
N TRP A 237 -22.36 1.97 11.75
CA TRP A 237 -23.56 2.09 12.57
C TRP A 237 -23.30 1.72 14.04
N LEU A 238 -22.59 0.61 14.31
CA LEU A 238 -22.17 0.22 15.65
C LEU A 238 -21.27 1.26 16.30
N ARG A 239 -20.32 1.84 15.54
CA ARG A 239 -19.50 2.96 16.01
C ARG A 239 -20.35 4.18 16.36
N TRP A 240 -21.37 4.49 15.57
CA TRP A 240 -22.27 5.60 15.86
C TRP A 240 -23.09 5.36 17.14
N GLN A 241 -23.39 4.10 17.46
CA GLN A 241 -24.02 3.72 18.74
C GLN A 241 -23.03 3.67 19.92
N GLY A 242 -21.75 4.00 19.73
CA GLY A 242 -20.73 3.98 20.79
C GLY A 242 -20.25 2.58 21.18
N VAL A 243 -20.62 1.55 20.41
CA VAL A 243 -20.14 0.18 20.63
C VAL A 243 -18.78 0.05 19.93
N GLY A 244 -17.70 -0.12 20.69
CA GLY A 244 -16.35 -0.34 20.13
C GLY A 244 -15.30 0.74 20.45
N THR A 245 -15.66 1.76 21.22
CA THR A 245 -14.75 2.78 21.75
C THR A 245 -14.50 2.49 23.23
N LEU A 246 -13.29 2.08 23.58
CA LEU A 246 -12.80 2.20 24.96
C LEU A 246 -12.94 3.66 25.36
N ASP A 247 -13.68 3.90 26.44
CA ASP A 247 -14.06 5.22 26.94
C ASP A 247 -12.79 6.07 27.13
N MET A 248 -12.54 6.97 26.18
CA MET A 248 -11.37 7.84 26.20
C MET A 248 -11.61 8.94 27.22
N ARG A 249 -11.25 8.68 28.47
CA ARG A 249 -10.98 9.77 29.42
C ARG A 249 -9.56 10.24 29.18
N PHE A 250 -9.43 11.23 28.30
CA PHE A 250 -8.27 12.12 28.25
C PHE A 250 -8.16 12.93 29.54
#